data_AF-A0A966DYR1-F1
#
_entry.id   AF-A0A966DYR1-F1
#
_cell.length_a   1.000
_cell.length_b   1.000
_cell.length_c   1.000
_cell.angle_alpha   90.00
_cell.angle_beta   90.00
_cell.angle_gamma   90.00
#
_symmetry.space_group_name_H-M   'P 1'
#
loop_
_entity.id
_entity.type
_entity.pdbx_description
1 polymer ?
#
loop_
_entity_poly.entity_id
_entity_poly.type
_entity_poly.pdbx_seq_one_letter_code
_entity_poly.pdbx_strand_id
1 'polypeptide(L)'
;MIRVYVMGGSAAKGFPYKHHGLGRLLEAQLRAALPSRKVEVINTAMTSVNSHVVYEVAKSIPEDSADFAVILMGNNEVVGPYGPGTFNQNFLTNISLIRGIQALKRTRIWQALDSLILKIKPTDAMQELKWEGMQMFTSHDVSHDDPRMAAVYSHYEDNLTDIVEILNNKGIEVLLSSVPVNLRHSAPFLSVHSPGLSQEQLDEWREYSSNGTQSFDNNDWENAIASFQAALEIDPGYADTHFKLATAYENLGKFDQAKAHYERALDLDALRFRADTRINQIIQEVAAEVANNAFSFVDSATAFEQASQPYQPGWNLLLEHVHY
;
A
#
# COMPACT_ATOMS: atom_id res chain seq x y z
N MET A 1 -29.50 6.73 14.95
CA MET A 1 -28.07 6.97 15.17
C MET A 1 -27.38 6.51 13.90
N ILE A 2 -26.30 7.15 13.48
CA ILE A 2 -25.49 6.70 12.34
C ILE A 2 -24.17 6.23 12.91
N ARG A 3 -23.77 5.01 12.58
CA ARG A 3 -22.50 4.44 12.99
C ARG A 3 -21.71 3.97 11.78
N VAL A 4 -20.43 4.32 11.76
CA VAL A 4 -19.51 4.01 10.69
C VAL A 4 -18.29 3.28 11.24
N TYR A 5 -17.94 2.15 10.67
CA TYR A 5 -16.62 1.54 10.86
C TYR A 5 -15.61 2.10 9.85
N VAL A 6 -14.40 2.43 10.29
CA VAL A 6 -13.27 2.75 9.40
C VAL A 6 -12.26 1.61 9.49
N MET A 7 -12.02 0.96 8.35
CA MET A 7 -11.24 -0.26 8.23
C MET A 7 -10.06 -0.05 7.27
N GLY A 8 -8.92 -0.67 7.60
CA GLY A 8 -7.75 -0.65 6.72
C GLY A 8 -6.42 -0.56 7.46
N GLY A 9 -5.43 -0.03 6.75
CA GLY A 9 -4.05 0.11 7.23
C GLY A 9 -3.77 1.40 7.99
N SER A 10 -2.48 1.80 8.00
CA SER A 10 -1.99 2.98 8.70
C SER A 10 -2.64 4.30 8.22
N ALA A 11 -2.92 4.43 6.92
CA ALA A 11 -3.63 5.57 6.35
C ALA A 11 -5.06 5.68 6.89
N ALA A 12 -5.84 4.59 6.87
CA ALA A 12 -7.19 4.56 7.44
C ALA A 12 -7.21 4.84 8.95
N LYS A 13 -6.16 4.40 9.67
CA LYS A 13 -5.98 4.67 11.11
C LYS A 13 -5.68 6.15 11.39
N GLY A 14 -5.17 6.90 10.41
CA GLY A 14 -4.64 8.25 10.61
C GLY A 14 -3.28 8.27 11.29
N PHE A 15 -2.43 7.27 11.04
CA PHE A 15 -1.03 7.36 11.45
C PHE A 15 -0.28 8.35 10.54
N PRO A 16 0.73 9.09 11.02
CA PRO A 16 1.14 9.22 12.43
C PRO A 16 0.26 10.17 13.26
N TYR A 17 -0.57 10.99 12.63
CA TYR A 17 -1.34 12.05 13.29
C TYR A 17 -2.81 11.67 13.51
N LYS A 18 -3.08 10.86 14.54
CA LYS A 18 -4.43 10.34 14.84
C LYS A 18 -5.53 11.41 14.95
N HIS A 19 -5.18 12.65 15.29
CA HIS A 19 -6.12 13.77 15.39
C HIS A 19 -6.62 14.27 14.04
N HIS A 20 -5.86 14.04 12.97
CA HIS A 20 -6.20 14.40 11.59
C HIS A 20 -6.56 13.17 10.75
N GLY A 21 -6.64 11.99 11.37
CA GLY A 21 -6.98 10.76 10.67
C GLY A 21 -8.38 10.76 10.07
N LEU A 22 -8.54 9.99 8.98
CA LEU A 22 -9.80 9.80 8.25
C LEU A 22 -11.02 9.67 9.18
N GLY A 23 -10.96 8.78 10.18
CA GLY A 23 -12.08 8.58 11.10
C GLY A 23 -12.51 9.82 11.89
N ARG A 24 -11.58 10.72 12.25
CA ARG A 24 -11.90 11.95 12.99
C ARG A 24 -12.43 13.04 12.08
N LEU A 25 -11.84 13.19 10.90
CA LEU A 25 -12.32 14.12 9.89
C LEU A 25 -13.73 13.72 9.43
N LEU A 26 -13.95 12.43 9.17
CA LEU A 26 -15.25 11.88 8.79
C LEU A 26 -16.30 12.12 9.89
N GLU A 27 -15.95 11.85 11.16
CA GLU A 27 -16.86 12.10 12.29
C GLU A 27 -17.27 13.57 12.38
N ALA A 28 -16.30 14.49 12.25
CA ALA A 28 -16.56 15.93 12.29
C ALA A 28 -17.45 16.39 11.12
N GLN A 29 -17.15 15.94 9.91
CA GLN A 29 -17.92 16.27 8.70
C GLN A 29 -19.35 15.73 8.78
N LEU A 30 -19.54 14.48 9.19
CA LEU A 30 -20.86 13.87 9.35
C LEU A 30 -21.68 14.57 10.43
N ARG A 31 -21.09 14.93 11.57
CA ARG A 31 -21.79 15.69 12.62
C ARG A 31 -22.22 17.08 12.14
N ALA A 32 -21.39 17.74 11.34
CA ALA A 32 -21.73 19.04 10.76
C ALA A 32 -22.85 18.92 9.70
N ALA A 33 -22.78 17.89 8.85
CA ALA A 33 -23.77 17.66 7.81
C ALA A 33 -25.12 17.15 8.36
N LEU A 34 -25.12 16.43 9.48
CA LEU A 34 -26.29 15.77 10.07
C LEU A 34 -26.50 16.19 11.53
N PRO A 35 -26.75 17.48 11.81
CA PRO A 35 -26.76 18.01 13.18
C PRO A 35 -27.88 17.42 14.07
N SER A 36 -28.92 16.86 13.48
CA SER A 36 -30.05 16.22 14.18
C SER A 36 -29.84 14.72 14.44
N ARG A 37 -28.75 14.12 13.93
CA ARG A 37 -28.45 12.69 14.09
C ARG A 37 -27.26 12.51 15.01
N LYS A 38 -27.36 11.53 15.93
CA LYS A 38 -26.17 11.05 16.66
C LYS A 38 -25.27 10.29 15.69
N VAL A 39 -24.03 10.73 15.54
CA VAL A 39 -22.98 10.11 14.72
C VAL A 39 -21.93 9.46 15.62
N GLU A 40 -21.52 8.24 15.29
CA GLU A 40 -20.41 7.53 15.92
C GLU A 40 -19.50 6.94 14.83
N VAL A 41 -18.21 7.25 14.89
CA VAL A 41 -17.21 6.65 13.99
C VAL A 41 -16.26 5.79 14.81
N ILE A 42 -16.18 4.50 14.47
CA ILE A 42 -15.34 3.53 15.15
C ILE A 42 -14.20 3.13 14.20
N ASN A 43 -12.99 3.57 14.51
CA ASN A 43 -11.81 3.23 13.73
C ASN A 43 -11.22 1.89 14.21
N THR A 44 -11.29 0.87 13.36
CA THR A 44 -10.73 -0.47 13.58
C THR A 44 -9.44 -0.71 12.80
N ALA A 45 -8.96 0.31 12.07
CA ALA A 45 -7.75 0.24 11.27
C ALA A 45 -6.48 0.11 12.12
N MET A 46 -5.49 -0.57 11.58
CA MET A 46 -4.25 -0.94 12.27
C MET A 46 -3.03 -0.52 11.46
N THR A 47 -1.90 -0.27 12.13
CA THR A 47 -0.62 0.01 11.47
C THR A 47 0.05 -1.30 11.08
N SER A 48 0.78 -1.31 9.96
CA SER A 48 1.59 -2.45 9.53
C SER A 48 0.76 -3.72 9.27
N VAL A 49 -0.44 -3.56 8.73
CA VAL A 49 -1.34 -4.65 8.35
C VAL A 49 -1.68 -4.57 6.86
N ASN A 50 -2.14 -5.69 6.32
CA ASN A 50 -2.64 -5.89 4.98
C ASN A 50 -4.04 -6.55 5.00
N SER A 51 -4.57 -6.90 3.84
CA SER A 51 -5.92 -7.46 3.65
C SER A 51 -6.21 -8.70 4.49
N HIS A 52 -5.22 -9.58 4.72
CA HIS A 52 -5.40 -10.78 5.57
C HIS A 52 -5.84 -10.44 7.00
N VAL A 53 -5.34 -9.35 7.56
CA VAL A 53 -5.73 -8.91 8.91
C VAL A 53 -7.09 -8.23 8.87
N VAL A 54 -7.36 -7.40 7.85
CA VAL A 54 -8.62 -6.68 7.74
C VAL A 54 -9.79 -7.64 7.48
N TYR A 55 -9.55 -8.75 6.76
CA TYR A 55 -10.49 -9.87 6.63
C TYR A 55 -10.95 -10.40 7.98
N GLU A 56 -10.02 -10.63 8.90
CA GLU A 56 -10.36 -11.10 10.23
C GLU A 56 -11.05 -10.03 11.10
N VAL A 57 -10.74 -8.75 10.88
CA VAL A 57 -11.47 -7.63 11.50
C VAL A 57 -12.93 -7.64 11.03
N ALA A 58 -13.18 -7.76 9.72
CA ALA A 58 -14.53 -7.83 9.15
C ALA A 58 -15.34 -9.00 9.75
N LYS A 59 -14.71 -10.16 9.93
CA LYS A 59 -15.34 -11.31 10.59
C LYS A 59 -15.71 -11.03 12.05
N SER A 60 -14.92 -10.24 12.77
CA SER A 60 -15.16 -9.93 14.19
C SER A 60 -16.24 -8.88 14.44
N ILE A 61 -16.62 -8.08 13.42
CA ILE A 61 -17.67 -7.07 13.54
C ILE A 61 -19.03 -7.75 13.77
N PRO A 62 -19.86 -7.34 14.75
CA PRO A 62 -21.17 -7.96 14.94
C PRO A 62 -22.17 -7.60 13.82
N GLU A 63 -23.15 -8.47 13.59
CA GLU A 63 -24.29 -8.20 12.69
C GLU A 63 -25.09 -6.97 13.14
N ASP A 64 -25.61 -6.20 12.17
CA ASP A 64 -26.43 -4.99 12.34
C ASP A 64 -25.82 -3.97 13.31
N SER A 65 -24.49 -4.01 13.46
CA SER A 65 -23.81 -3.22 14.47
C SER A 65 -23.42 -1.84 13.99
N ALA A 66 -23.48 -1.55 12.69
CA ALA A 66 -23.22 -0.25 12.09
C ALA A 66 -24.03 -0.07 10.80
N ASP A 67 -24.21 1.17 10.36
CA ASP A 67 -24.88 1.47 9.10
C ASP A 67 -23.89 1.36 7.92
N PHE A 68 -22.64 1.79 8.14
CA PHE A 68 -21.62 1.84 7.09
C PHE A 68 -20.26 1.28 7.53
N ALA A 69 -19.49 0.80 6.57
CA ALA A 69 -18.07 0.50 6.68
C ALA A 69 -17.28 1.19 5.56
N VAL A 70 -16.33 2.05 5.93
CA VAL A 70 -15.38 2.67 5.01
C VAL A 70 -14.11 1.84 4.98
N ILE A 71 -13.72 1.39 3.79
CA ILE A 71 -12.55 0.56 3.56
C ILE A 71 -11.49 1.35 2.79
N LEU A 72 -10.30 1.48 3.38
CA LEU A 72 -9.11 2.06 2.76
C LEU A 72 -7.89 1.16 3.05
N MET A 73 -7.59 0.23 2.13
CA MET A 73 -6.51 -0.74 2.27
C MET A 73 -5.87 -1.08 0.92
N GLY A 74 -4.64 -1.62 0.92
CA GLY A 74 -3.86 -1.94 -0.27
C GLY A 74 -2.37 -1.59 -0.10
N ASN A 75 -2.06 -0.67 0.80
CA ASN A 75 -0.70 -0.48 1.28
C ASN A 75 -0.28 -1.68 2.15
N ASN A 76 1.00 -2.05 2.08
CA ASN A 76 1.62 -3.17 2.78
C ASN A 76 1.16 -4.58 2.36
N GLU A 77 0.49 -4.79 1.23
CA GLU A 77 0.11 -6.16 0.84
C GLU A 77 1.32 -7.09 0.70
N VAL A 78 2.46 -6.55 0.24
CA VAL A 78 3.68 -7.32 0.02
C VAL A 78 4.51 -7.49 1.30
N VAL A 79 4.60 -6.45 2.14
CA VAL A 79 5.48 -6.40 3.33
C VAL A 79 4.74 -6.72 4.64
N GLY A 80 3.41 -6.70 4.61
CA GLY A 80 2.53 -7.04 5.74
C GLY A 80 2.34 -8.55 5.88
N PRO A 81 1.69 -9.01 6.98
CA PRO A 81 1.62 -10.42 7.36
C PRO A 81 1.30 -11.37 6.19
N TYR A 82 2.04 -12.48 6.09
CA TYR A 82 1.94 -13.47 5.01
C TYR A 82 2.37 -13.00 3.62
N GLY A 83 2.79 -11.74 3.44
CA GLY A 83 3.37 -11.24 2.21
C GLY A 83 4.85 -11.63 2.03
N PRO A 84 5.37 -11.70 0.79
CA PRO A 84 6.72 -12.19 0.51
C PRO A 84 7.85 -11.28 1.00
N GLY A 85 7.54 -10.01 1.29
CA GLY A 85 8.44 -9.03 1.89
C GLY A 85 8.29 -8.92 3.42
N THR A 86 7.54 -9.83 4.05
CA THR A 86 7.37 -9.81 5.52
C THR A 86 8.66 -10.16 6.23
N PHE A 87 9.09 -9.31 7.16
CA PHE A 87 10.16 -9.65 8.09
C PHE A 87 9.66 -10.68 9.12
N ASN A 88 10.40 -11.78 9.30
CA ASN A 88 10.13 -12.82 10.32
C ASN A 88 8.81 -13.62 10.18
N GLN A 89 8.23 -13.76 8.98
CA GLN A 89 7.15 -14.72 8.72
C GLN A 89 7.34 -15.46 7.40
N ASN A 90 6.85 -16.70 7.35
CA ASN A 90 6.84 -17.48 6.11
C ASN A 90 5.73 -16.98 5.19
N PHE A 91 6.10 -16.64 3.96
CA PHE A 91 5.16 -16.46 2.86
C PHE A 91 4.41 -17.77 2.57
N LEU A 92 3.11 -17.69 2.33
CA LEU A 92 2.27 -18.83 1.98
C LEU A 92 1.47 -18.47 0.74
N THR A 93 1.49 -19.32 -0.29
CA THR A 93 0.75 -19.10 -1.53
C THR A 93 -0.73 -19.50 -1.44
N ASN A 94 -1.14 -20.22 -0.39
CA ASN A 94 -2.49 -20.75 -0.23
C ASN A 94 -3.27 -19.99 0.86
N ILE A 95 -4.29 -19.24 0.45
CA ILE A 95 -5.12 -18.42 1.34
C ILE A 95 -5.89 -19.24 2.38
N SER A 96 -6.36 -20.44 2.02
CA SER A 96 -7.07 -21.34 2.95
C SER A 96 -6.16 -21.83 4.06
N LEU A 97 -4.88 -22.11 3.75
CA LEU A 97 -3.90 -22.46 4.77
C LEU A 97 -3.61 -21.28 5.70
N ILE A 98 -3.47 -20.06 5.16
CA ILE A 98 -3.32 -18.84 5.96
C ILE A 98 -4.49 -18.70 6.94
N ARG A 99 -5.74 -18.78 6.43
CA ARG A 99 -6.96 -18.71 7.24
C ARG A 99 -7.02 -19.82 8.29
N GLY A 100 -6.64 -21.06 7.95
CA GLY A 100 -6.58 -22.18 8.87
C GLY A 100 -5.57 -21.98 10.01
N ILE A 101 -4.37 -21.48 9.70
CA ILE A 101 -3.36 -21.13 10.71
C ILE A 101 -3.86 -20.00 11.61
N GLN A 102 -4.47 -18.95 11.05
CA GLN A 102 -5.04 -17.85 11.84
C GLN A 102 -6.14 -18.35 12.78
N ALA A 103 -7.05 -19.20 12.28
CA ALA A 103 -8.11 -19.81 13.10
C ALA A 103 -7.52 -20.66 14.24
N LEU A 104 -6.49 -21.47 13.97
CA LEU A 104 -5.79 -22.25 14.98
C LEU A 104 -5.16 -21.35 16.05
N LYS A 105 -4.47 -20.27 15.63
CA LYS A 105 -3.83 -19.30 16.53
C LYS A 105 -4.82 -18.60 17.47
N ARG A 106 -6.09 -18.49 17.07
CA ARG A 106 -7.17 -17.91 17.90
C ARG A 106 -7.73 -18.88 18.96
N THR A 107 -7.40 -20.17 18.90
CA THR A 107 -7.86 -21.13 19.90
C THR A 107 -7.19 -20.89 21.25
N ARG A 108 -7.93 -21.11 22.35
CA ARG A 108 -7.37 -21.02 23.71
C ARG A 108 -6.22 -22.01 23.93
N ILE A 109 -6.27 -23.16 23.27
CA ILE A 109 -5.21 -24.18 23.33
C ILE A 109 -3.92 -23.63 22.73
N TRP A 110 -3.99 -23.05 21.53
CA TRP A 110 -2.81 -22.44 20.92
C TRP A 110 -2.26 -21.30 21.77
N GLN A 111 -3.11 -20.39 22.24
CA GLN A 111 -2.69 -19.28 23.09
C GLN A 111 -2.04 -19.75 24.40
N ALA A 112 -2.54 -20.84 25.00
CA ALA A 112 -1.95 -21.43 26.20
C ALA A 112 -0.60 -22.09 25.91
N LEU A 113 -0.48 -22.81 24.79
CA LEU A 113 0.79 -23.41 24.36
C LEU A 113 1.84 -22.34 24.06
N ASP A 114 1.46 -21.31 23.30
CA ASP A 114 2.33 -20.18 22.96
C ASP A 114 2.80 -19.45 24.23
N SER A 115 1.88 -19.19 25.16
CA SER A 115 2.21 -18.62 26.48
C SER A 115 3.15 -19.50 27.30
N LEU A 116 3.06 -20.82 27.19
CA LEU A 116 3.95 -21.76 27.88
C LEU A 116 5.35 -21.78 27.24
N ILE A 117 5.42 -21.76 25.91
CA ILE A 117 6.67 -21.70 25.15
C ILE A 117 7.44 -20.42 25.48
N LEU A 118 6.75 -19.26 25.47
CA LEU A 118 7.35 -17.97 25.83
C LEU A 118 7.85 -17.91 27.28
N LYS A 119 7.28 -18.70 28.19
CA LYS A 119 7.79 -18.82 29.58
C LYS A 119 9.05 -19.69 29.67
N ILE A 120 9.18 -20.71 28.82
CA ILE A 120 10.32 -21.64 28.83
C ILE A 120 11.52 -21.07 28.05
N LYS A 121 11.23 -20.39 26.95
CA LYS A 121 12.18 -19.56 26.21
C LYS A 121 11.64 -18.14 26.23
N PRO A 122 11.95 -17.33 27.26
CA PRO A 122 11.72 -15.90 27.20
C PRO A 122 12.53 -15.39 26.02
N THR A 123 11.87 -15.28 24.88
CA THR A 123 12.40 -14.54 23.75
C THR A 123 12.14 -13.10 24.15
N ASP A 124 13.19 -12.30 24.26
CA ASP A 124 13.07 -10.85 24.38
C ASP A 124 12.58 -10.29 23.02
N ALA A 125 11.46 -10.81 22.53
CA ALA A 125 10.87 -10.45 21.24
C ALA A 125 10.51 -8.96 21.20
N MET A 126 10.28 -8.32 22.35
CA MET A 126 10.12 -6.87 22.46
C MET A 126 11.44 -6.09 22.51
N GLN A 127 12.56 -6.71 22.84
CA GLN A 127 13.88 -6.06 22.91
C GLN A 127 14.71 -6.27 21.62
N GLU A 128 14.47 -7.37 20.89
CA GLU A 128 15.08 -7.66 19.58
C GLU A 128 14.37 -6.93 18.41
N LEU A 129 13.12 -6.51 18.56
CA LEU A 129 12.41 -5.68 17.57
C LEU A 129 12.63 -4.19 17.84
N LYS A 130 13.87 -3.71 17.70
CA LYS A 130 14.09 -2.28 17.44
C LYS A 130 13.64 -2.02 16.00
N TRP A 131 12.68 -1.11 15.82
CA TRP A 131 12.42 -0.54 14.50
C TRP A 131 13.67 0.21 14.04
N GLU A 132 14.47 -0.39 13.16
CA GLU A 132 15.66 0.23 12.56
C GLU A 132 15.32 1.00 11.27
N GLY A 133 14.05 1.29 11.05
CA GLY A 133 13.56 1.91 9.82
C GLY A 133 13.48 0.93 8.66
N MET A 134 13.46 1.47 7.44
CA MET A 134 13.32 0.69 6.20
C MET A 134 14.50 -0.26 5.95
N GLN A 135 15.63 -0.05 6.62
CA GLN A 135 16.82 -0.92 6.54
C GLN A 135 16.53 -2.36 6.99
N MET A 136 15.53 -2.59 7.86
CA MET A 136 15.15 -3.95 8.26
C MET A 136 14.64 -4.81 7.09
N PHE A 137 14.20 -4.19 6.00
CA PHE A 137 13.59 -4.87 4.88
C PHE A 137 14.49 -4.95 3.65
N THR A 138 15.71 -4.41 3.70
CA THR A 138 16.60 -4.39 2.52
C THR A 138 17.11 -5.77 2.11
N SER A 139 17.01 -6.77 2.99
CA SER A 139 17.29 -8.18 2.69
C SER A 139 16.04 -8.99 2.31
N HIS A 140 14.89 -8.33 2.19
CA HIS A 140 13.58 -8.91 1.89
C HIS A 140 12.99 -8.24 0.66
N ASP A 141 13.84 -7.94 -0.33
CA ASP A 141 13.42 -7.34 -1.58
C ASP A 141 12.46 -8.27 -2.34
N VAL A 142 11.50 -7.65 -3.01
CA VAL A 142 10.51 -8.33 -3.86
C VAL A 142 10.47 -7.58 -5.18
N SER A 143 11.22 -8.10 -6.15
CA SER A 143 11.25 -7.55 -7.50
C SER A 143 9.86 -7.57 -8.14
N HIS A 144 9.65 -6.70 -9.14
CA HIS A 144 8.37 -6.61 -9.85
C HIS A 144 7.96 -7.90 -10.54
N ASP A 145 8.93 -8.65 -11.05
CA ASP A 145 8.74 -9.94 -11.73
C ASP A 145 8.76 -11.14 -10.79
N ASP A 146 8.79 -10.93 -9.47
CA ASP A 146 8.80 -12.02 -8.49
C ASP A 146 7.53 -12.88 -8.65
N PRO A 147 7.66 -14.20 -8.88
CA PRO A 147 6.52 -15.08 -9.13
C PRO A 147 5.54 -15.15 -7.95
N ARG A 148 5.98 -14.77 -6.73
CA ARG A 148 5.14 -14.71 -5.53
C ARG A 148 4.10 -13.59 -5.60
N MET A 149 4.32 -12.55 -6.41
CA MET A 149 3.39 -11.43 -6.56
C MET A 149 2.02 -11.86 -7.10
N ALA A 150 1.97 -12.90 -7.94
CA ALA A 150 0.70 -13.45 -8.43
C ALA A 150 -0.21 -13.90 -7.27
N ALA A 151 0.36 -14.52 -6.24
CA ALA A 151 -0.38 -14.92 -5.05
C ALA A 151 -0.73 -13.72 -4.16
N VAL A 152 0.13 -12.70 -4.05
CA VAL A 152 -0.22 -11.46 -3.33
C VAL A 152 -1.47 -10.80 -3.92
N TYR A 153 -1.49 -10.63 -5.24
CA TYR A 153 -2.61 -10.03 -5.94
C TYR A 153 -3.89 -10.86 -5.81
N SER A 154 -3.80 -12.18 -6.02
CA SER A 154 -4.94 -13.08 -5.84
C SER A 154 -5.46 -13.10 -4.40
N HIS A 155 -4.58 -13.06 -3.39
CA HIS A 155 -5.02 -13.00 -2.00
C HIS A 155 -5.68 -11.68 -1.65
N TYR A 156 -5.15 -10.58 -2.19
CA TYR A 156 -5.72 -9.26 -1.99
C TYR A 156 -7.13 -9.17 -2.60
N GLU A 157 -7.29 -9.65 -3.83
CA GLU A 157 -8.59 -9.77 -4.52
C GLU A 157 -9.58 -10.62 -3.70
N ASP A 158 -9.22 -11.87 -3.38
CA ASP A 158 -10.06 -12.79 -2.60
C ASP A 158 -10.47 -12.19 -1.24
N ASN A 159 -9.51 -11.60 -0.51
CA ASN A 159 -9.79 -11.00 0.78
C ASN A 159 -10.69 -9.77 0.64
N LEU A 160 -10.47 -8.93 -0.36
CA LEU A 160 -11.25 -7.70 -0.55
C LEU A 160 -12.70 -8.03 -0.90
N THR A 161 -12.91 -8.96 -1.83
CA THR A 161 -14.25 -9.48 -2.19
C THR A 161 -14.94 -10.07 -0.96
N ASP A 162 -14.28 -10.99 -0.25
CA ASP A 162 -14.85 -11.61 0.95
C ASP A 162 -15.17 -10.59 2.06
N ILE A 163 -14.34 -9.56 2.23
CA ILE A 163 -14.59 -8.50 3.23
C ILE A 163 -15.88 -7.76 2.89
N VAL A 164 -16.07 -7.37 1.63
CA VAL A 164 -17.29 -6.67 1.19
C VAL A 164 -18.50 -7.57 1.43
N GLU A 165 -18.44 -8.83 1.00
CA GLU A 165 -19.53 -9.79 1.17
C GLU A 165 -19.88 -10.02 2.65
N ILE A 166 -18.87 -10.22 3.50
CA ILE A 166 -19.06 -10.41 4.95
C ILE A 166 -19.78 -9.21 5.58
N LEU A 167 -19.41 -7.99 5.20
CA LEU A 167 -20.01 -6.78 5.76
C LEU A 167 -21.43 -6.55 5.24
N ASN A 168 -21.66 -6.73 3.94
CA ASN A 168 -23.01 -6.66 3.37
C ASN A 168 -23.94 -7.72 3.96
N ASN A 169 -23.47 -8.96 4.16
CA ASN A 169 -24.24 -10.02 4.83
C ASN A 169 -24.57 -9.70 6.30
N LYS A 170 -23.81 -8.81 6.93
CA LYS A 170 -24.04 -8.29 8.29
C LYS A 170 -24.94 -7.06 8.31
N GLY A 171 -25.54 -6.69 7.19
CA GLY A 171 -26.42 -5.52 7.07
C GLY A 171 -25.68 -4.18 7.00
N ILE A 172 -24.37 -4.19 6.73
CA ILE A 172 -23.52 -2.99 6.71
C ILE A 172 -23.26 -2.58 5.26
N GLU A 173 -23.57 -1.33 4.92
CA GLU A 173 -23.27 -0.76 3.60
C GLU A 173 -21.77 -0.43 3.49
N VAL A 174 -21.13 -0.82 2.39
CA VAL A 174 -19.69 -0.70 2.23
C VAL A 174 -19.34 0.47 1.31
N LEU A 175 -18.44 1.33 1.78
CA LEU A 175 -17.76 2.34 0.98
C LEU A 175 -16.31 1.91 0.75
N LEU A 176 -15.99 1.45 -0.45
CA LEU A 176 -14.64 1.02 -0.82
C LEU A 176 -13.89 2.17 -1.51
N SER A 177 -12.73 2.53 -1.00
CA SER A 177 -11.88 3.57 -1.58
C SER A 177 -10.69 2.99 -2.33
N SER A 178 -10.35 3.55 -3.51
CA SER A 178 -9.01 3.40 -4.07
C SER A 178 -7.96 4.08 -3.18
N VAL A 179 -6.69 3.72 -3.35
CA VAL A 179 -5.59 4.13 -2.47
C VAL A 179 -4.71 5.17 -3.16
N PRO A 180 -4.77 6.45 -2.77
CA PRO A 180 -3.82 7.43 -3.25
C PRO A 180 -2.44 7.19 -2.61
N VAL A 181 -1.39 7.41 -3.38
CA VAL A 181 0.01 7.32 -2.95
C VAL A 181 0.78 8.54 -3.43
N ASN A 182 1.86 8.87 -2.75
CA ASN A 182 2.76 9.94 -3.18
C ASN A 182 3.65 9.41 -4.30
N LEU A 183 3.32 9.81 -5.53
CA LEU A 183 4.08 9.48 -6.74
C LEU A 183 5.26 10.43 -6.93
N ARG A 184 5.06 11.71 -6.58
CA ARG A 184 5.96 12.80 -6.97
C ARG A 184 7.17 12.99 -6.07
N HIS A 185 6.98 12.89 -4.76
CA HIS A 185 7.99 13.23 -3.74
C HIS A 185 8.39 12.01 -2.89
N SER A 186 8.09 10.81 -3.35
CA SER A 186 8.53 9.57 -2.73
C SER A 186 9.25 8.71 -3.76
N ALA A 187 10.58 8.81 -3.78
CA ALA A 187 11.42 7.91 -4.58
C ALA A 187 11.16 6.44 -4.20
N PRO A 188 11.44 5.48 -5.10
CA PRO A 188 11.46 4.06 -4.75
C PRO A 188 12.35 3.81 -3.54
N PHE A 189 11.88 2.97 -2.62
CA PHE A 189 12.63 2.65 -1.41
C PHE A 189 13.79 1.70 -1.69
N LEU A 190 13.64 0.84 -2.70
CA LEU A 190 14.71 -0.03 -3.17
C LEU A 190 14.60 -0.23 -4.69
N SER A 191 15.73 -0.12 -5.39
CA SER A 191 15.86 -0.45 -6.81
C SER A 191 16.80 -1.64 -6.97
N VAL A 192 16.37 -2.63 -7.75
CA VAL A 192 17.14 -3.84 -8.03
C VAL A 192 17.35 -3.92 -9.54
N HIS A 193 18.55 -4.30 -9.97
CA HIS A 193 18.84 -4.49 -11.39
C HIS A 193 18.09 -5.68 -11.96
N SER A 194 17.67 -5.58 -13.22
CA SER A 194 17.11 -6.73 -13.94
C SER A 194 18.08 -7.91 -13.93
N PRO A 195 17.59 -9.16 -13.75
CA PRO A 195 18.46 -10.32 -13.76
C PRO A 195 19.08 -10.52 -15.16
N GLY A 196 20.33 -11.01 -15.20
CA GLY A 196 20.99 -11.41 -16.45
C GLY A 196 21.77 -10.31 -17.17
N LEU A 197 21.88 -9.11 -16.59
CA LEU A 197 22.79 -8.08 -17.12
C LEU A 197 24.25 -8.50 -16.96
N SER A 198 25.04 -8.34 -18.02
CA SER A 198 26.48 -8.56 -17.97
C SER A 198 27.18 -7.45 -17.20
N GLN A 199 28.42 -7.68 -16.76
CA GLN A 199 29.20 -6.63 -16.10
C GLN A 199 29.43 -5.41 -17.01
N GLU A 200 29.63 -5.65 -18.31
CA GLU A 200 29.78 -4.58 -19.31
C GLU A 200 28.50 -3.73 -19.41
N GLN A 201 27.33 -4.37 -19.46
CA GLN A 201 26.04 -3.67 -19.44
C GLN A 201 25.84 -2.89 -18.14
N LEU A 202 26.21 -3.46 -16.99
CA LEU A 202 26.11 -2.76 -15.71
C LEU A 202 27.07 -1.56 -15.62
N ASP A 203 28.25 -1.65 -16.22
CA ASP A 203 29.21 -0.56 -16.27
C ASP A 203 28.73 0.56 -17.21
N GLU A 204 28.20 0.20 -18.38
CA GLU A 204 27.59 1.14 -19.34
C GLU A 204 26.35 1.83 -18.74
N TRP A 205 25.46 1.06 -18.09
CA TRP A 205 24.32 1.59 -17.34
C TRP A 205 24.77 2.59 -16.28
N ARG A 206 25.84 2.28 -15.54
CA ARG A 206 26.37 3.15 -14.48
C ARG A 206 26.89 4.46 -15.05
N GLU A 207 27.54 4.43 -16.21
CA GLU A 207 27.98 5.63 -16.91
C GLU A 207 26.79 6.52 -17.28
N TYR A 208 25.79 5.98 -17.98
CA TYR A 208 24.59 6.76 -18.35
C TYR A 208 23.83 7.27 -17.12
N SER A 209 23.67 6.44 -16.09
CA SER A 209 23.00 6.81 -14.84
C SER A 209 23.75 7.92 -14.08
N SER A 210 25.09 7.88 -14.07
CA SER A 210 25.93 8.91 -13.47
C SER A 210 25.85 10.23 -14.25
N ASN A 211 25.92 10.18 -15.58
CA ASN A 211 25.79 11.36 -16.44
C ASN A 211 24.39 12.00 -16.31
N GLY A 212 23.35 11.16 -16.24
CA GLY A 212 21.98 11.59 -16.01
C GLY A 212 21.82 12.26 -14.65
N THR A 213 22.38 11.66 -13.59
CA THR A 213 22.36 12.25 -12.23
C THR A 213 23.12 13.58 -12.18
N GLN A 214 24.28 13.68 -12.82
CA GLN A 214 25.03 14.94 -12.90
C GLN A 214 24.23 16.04 -13.62
N SER A 215 23.59 15.71 -14.74
CA SER A 215 22.74 16.66 -15.49
C SER A 215 21.52 17.06 -14.67
N PHE A 216 20.90 16.10 -13.99
CA PHE A 216 19.77 16.30 -13.08
C PHE A 216 20.11 17.26 -11.95
N ASP A 217 21.26 17.06 -11.28
CA ASP A 217 21.72 17.93 -10.19
C ASP A 217 22.04 19.36 -10.68
N ASN A 218 22.40 19.51 -11.96
CA ASN A 218 22.62 20.80 -12.62
C ASN A 218 21.33 21.45 -13.15
N ASN A 219 20.16 20.80 -12.99
CA ASN A 219 18.88 21.18 -13.60
C ASN A 219 18.92 21.23 -15.15
N ASP A 220 19.84 20.49 -15.77
CA ASP A 220 19.90 20.28 -17.21
C ASP A 220 18.99 19.09 -17.57
N TRP A 221 17.69 19.36 -17.59
CA TRP A 221 16.66 18.33 -17.66
C TRP A 221 16.67 17.58 -18.99
N GLU A 222 16.97 18.27 -20.10
CA GLU A 222 17.06 17.66 -21.43
C GLU A 222 18.18 16.60 -21.49
N ASN A 223 19.39 16.93 -20.99
CA ASN A 223 20.50 15.98 -20.97
C ASN A 223 20.30 14.88 -19.91
N ALA A 224 19.65 15.21 -18.79
CA ALA A 224 19.25 14.21 -17.79
C ALA A 224 18.29 13.18 -18.40
N ILE A 225 17.26 13.63 -19.13
CA ILE A 225 16.31 12.77 -19.83
C ILE A 225 17.04 11.85 -20.82
N ALA A 226 17.90 12.40 -21.67
CA ALA A 226 18.62 11.60 -22.66
C ALA A 226 19.48 10.50 -22.01
N SER A 227 20.18 10.85 -20.93
CA SER A 227 21.05 9.90 -20.21
C SER A 227 20.25 8.83 -19.46
N PHE A 228 19.15 9.21 -18.78
CA PHE A 228 18.29 8.24 -18.12
C PHE A 228 17.56 7.32 -19.10
N GLN A 229 17.16 7.83 -20.27
CA GLN A 229 16.61 6.99 -21.33
C GLN A 229 17.65 5.97 -21.81
N ALA A 230 18.89 6.38 -22.07
CA ALA A 230 19.97 5.45 -22.43
C ALA A 230 20.23 4.39 -21.35
N ALA A 231 20.18 4.77 -20.06
CA ALA A 231 20.27 3.82 -18.95
C ALA A 231 19.08 2.83 -18.96
N LEU A 232 17.86 3.28 -19.22
CA LEU A 232 16.67 2.41 -19.28
C LEU A 232 16.64 1.47 -20.49
N GLU A 233 17.31 1.79 -21.60
CA GLU A 233 17.51 0.84 -22.70
C GLU A 233 18.35 -0.37 -22.28
N ILE A 234 19.23 -0.20 -21.29
CA ILE A 234 20.06 -1.28 -20.74
C ILE A 234 19.33 -2.01 -19.61
N ASP A 235 18.77 -1.25 -18.66
CA ASP A 235 18.02 -1.80 -17.53
C ASP A 235 16.66 -1.12 -17.39
N PRO A 236 15.61 -1.67 -18.03
CA PRO A 236 14.25 -1.13 -17.95
C PRO A 236 13.56 -1.44 -16.61
N GLY A 237 14.22 -2.17 -15.70
CA GLY A 237 13.69 -2.58 -14.40
C GLY A 237 14.15 -1.69 -13.25
N TYR A 238 15.07 -0.75 -13.47
CA TYR A 238 15.64 0.04 -12.38
C TYR A 238 14.72 1.20 -11.96
N ALA A 239 14.04 1.05 -10.83
CA ALA A 239 12.99 1.96 -10.37
C ALA A 239 13.45 3.42 -10.19
N ASP A 240 14.62 3.66 -9.59
CA ASP A 240 15.16 5.01 -9.36
C ASP A 240 15.40 5.78 -10.66
N THR A 241 15.83 5.09 -11.72
CA THR A 241 16.04 5.72 -13.03
C THR A 241 14.72 6.23 -13.61
N HIS A 242 13.63 5.46 -13.46
CA HIS A 242 12.30 5.93 -13.83
C HIS A 242 11.85 7.13 -12.99
N PHE A 243 12.09 7.14 -11.67
CA PHE A 243 11.72 8.25 -10.80
C PHE A 243 12.44 9.55 -11.15
N LYS A 244 13.76 9.47 -11.41
CA LYS A 244 14.56 10.62 -11.84
C LYS A 244 14.14 11.12 -13.22
N LEU A 245 13.87 10.21 -14.15
CA LEU A 245 13.35 10.55 -15.48
C LEU A 245 11.99 11.24 -15.38
N ALA A 246 11.08 10.74 -14.55
CA ALA A 246 9.78 11.37 -14.29
C ALA A 246 9.93 12.80 -13.76
N THR A 247 10.84 13.00 -12.82
CA THR A 247 11.12 14.31 -12.24
C THR A 247 11.72 15.28 -13.25
N ALA A 248 12.61 14.82 -14.14
CA ALA A 248 13.14 15.63 -15.22
C ALA A 248 12.05 16.02 -16.24
N TYR A 249 11.15 15.09 -16.59
CA TYR A 249 9.99 15.38 -17.43
C TYR A 249 9.05 16.41 -16.81
N GLU A 250 8.77 16.28 -15.51
CA GLU A 250 7.92 17.22 -14.77
C GLU A 250 8.50 18.64 -14.81
N ASN A 251 9.81 18.79 -14.63
CA ASN A 251 10.48 20.10 -14.69
C ASN A 251 10.45 20.74 -16.09
N LEU A 252 10.29 19.95 -17.15
CA LEU A 252 10.04 20.44 -18.51
C LEU A 252 8.55 20.63 -18.84
N GLY A 253 7.65 20.45 -17.88
CA GLY A 253 6.20 20.56 -18.07
C GLY A 253 5.58 19.40 -18.84
N LYS A 254 6.29 18.28 -18.99
CA LYS A 254 5.83 17.07 -19.68
C LYS A 254 5.11 16.13 -18.70
N PHE A 255 4.00 16.60 -18.16
CA PHE A 255 3.30 15.96 -17.03
C PHE A 255 2.80 14.53 -17.30
N ASP A 256 2.32 14.24 -18.52
CA ASP A 256 1.86 12.89 -18.88
C ASP A 256 3.02 11.88 -18.91
N GLN A 257 4.18 12.30 -19.43
CA GLN A 257 5.39 11.47 -19.44
C GLN A 257 5.93 11.27 -18.02
N ALA A 258 5.86 12.32 -17.20
CA ALA A 258 6.21 12.23 -15.78
C ALA A 258 5.32 11.23 -15.05
N LYS A 259 3.99 11.29 -15.24
CA LYS A 259 3.04 10.35 -14.64
C LYS A 259 3.41 8.90 -14.95
N ALA A 260 3.56 8.57 -16.23
CA ALA A 260 3.86 7.20 -16.66
C ALA A 260 5.16 6.67 -16.02
N HIS A 261 6.19 7.50 -15.90
CA HIS A 261 7.44 7.09 -15.26
C HIS A 261 7.38 7.07 -13.73
N TYR A 262 6.59 7.91 -13.08
CA TYR A 262 6.34 7.81 -11.64
C TYR A 262 5.59 6.53 -11.29
N GLU A 263 4.54 6.18 -12.03
CA GLU A 263 3.81 4.92 -11.88
C GLU A 263 4.76 3.73 -12.11
N ARG A 264 5.59 3.79 -13.16
CA ARG A 264 6.56 2.72 -13.41
C ARG A 264 7.59 2.58 -12.29
N ALA A 265 8.05 3.69 -11.71
CA ALA A 265 8.97 3.67 -10.57
C ALA A 265 8.32 3.07 -9.31
N LEU A 266 7.04 3.40 -9.05
CA LEU A 266 6.24 2.78 -7.99
C LEU A 266 6.13 1.27 -8.19
N ASP A 267 5.76 0.84 -9.41
CA ASP A 267 5.54 -0.57 -9.72
C ASP A 267 6.83 -1.38 -9.69
N LEU A 268 7.99 -0.76 -9.94
CA LEU A 268 9.31 -1.38 -9.90
C LEU A 268 9.98 -1.34 -8.52
N ASP A 269 9.44 -0.59 -7.56
CA ASP A 269 9.99 -0.53 -6.20
C ASP A 269 10.10 -1.95 -5.62
N ALA A 270 11.30 -2.34 -5.22
CA ALA A 270 11.56 -3.66 -4.67
C ALA A 270 11.24 -3.73 -3.17
N LEU A 271 10.91 -2.59 -2.55
CA LEU A 271 10.44 -2.51 -1.17
C LEU A 271 9.02 -1.92 -1.14
N ARG A 272 8.05 -2.80 -1.39
CA ARG A 272 6.66 -2.50 -1.73
C ARG A 272 5.75 -2.17 -0.53
N PHE A 273 5.95 -1.01 0.09
CA PHE A 273 5.05 -0.49 1.13
C PHE A 273 3.77 0.13 0.55
N ARG A 274 3.90 0.78 -0.61
CA ARG A 274 2.80 1.48 -1.29
C ARG A 274 1.93 0.50 -2.07
N ALA A 275 0.64 0.80 -2.18
CA ALA A 275 -0.23 0.20 -3.18
C ALA A 275 0.31 0.56 -4.57
N ASP A 276 0.69 -0.44 -5.35
CA ASP A 276 1.11 -0.26 -6.74
C ASP A 276 -0.10 -0.11 -7.67
N THR A 277 0.15 0.13 -8.97
CA THR A 277 -0.95 0.32 -9.93
C THR A 277 -1.85 -0.90 -10.03
N ARG A 278 -1.29 -2.12 -9.90
CA ARG A 278 -2.06 -3.37 -9.95
C ARG A 278 -2.99 -3.51 -8.75
N ILE A 279 -2.58 -3.12 -7.54
CA ILE A 279 -3.47 -3.11 -6.37
C ILE A 279 -4.68 -2.20 -6.60
N ASN A 280 -4.48 -0.97 -7.08
CA ASN A 280 -5.60 -0.07 -7.38
C ASN A 280 -6.50 -0.60 -8.51
N GLN A 281 -5.92 -1.28 -9.50
CA GLN A 281 -6.69 -1.96 -10.54
C GLN A 281 -7.58 -3.07 -9.94
N ILE A 282 -7.05 -3.90 -9.04
CA ILE A 282 -7.83 -4.94 -8.34
C ILE A 282 -8.98 -4.31 -7.55
N ILE A 283 -8.76 -3.19 -6.86
CA ILE A 283 -9.84 -2.48 -6.15
C ILE A 283 -10.98 -2.12 -7.12
N GLN A 284 -10.65 -1.62 -8.31
CA GLN A 284 -11.65 -1.27 -9.33
C GLN A 284 -12.35 -2.51 -9.90
N GLU A 285 -11.62 -3.60 -10.14
CA GLU A 285 -12.14 -4.89 -10.59
C GLU A 285 -13.14 -5.46 -9.56
N VAL A 286 -12.75 -5.54 -8.29
CA VAL A 286 -13.62 -5.98 -7.19
C VAL A 286 -14.82 -5.05 -7.04
N ALA A 287 -14.63 -3.74 -7.08
CA ALA A 287 -15.73 -2.78 -6.97
C ALA A 287 -16.77 -2.95 -8.08
N ALA A 288 -16.35 -3.31 -9.30
CA ALA A 288 -17.25 -3.60 -10.41
C ALA A 288 -17.98 -4.95 -10.23
N GLU A 289 -17.30 -5.95 -9.67
CA GLU A 289 -17.87 -7.28 -9.41
C GLU A 289 -18.92 -7.27 -8.29
N VAL A 290 -18.61 -6.63 -7.16
CA VAL A 290 -19.47 -6.63 -5.96
C VAL A 290 -20.55 -5.55 -5.98
N ALA A 291 -20.64 -4.76 -7.06
CA ALA A 291 -21.54 -3.63 -7.18
C ALA A 291 -23.00 -4.02 -6.90
N ASN A 292 -23.56 -3.46 -5.83
CA ASN A 292 -24.93 -3.72 -5.38
C ASN A 292 -25.50 -2.51 -4.62
N ASN A 293 -26.75 -2.57 -4.16
CA ASN A 293 -27.42 -1.45 -3.47
C ASN A 293 -26.82 -1.09 -2.09
N ALA A 294 -26.04 -1.99 -1.49
CA ALA A 294 -25.33 -1.80 -0.23
C ALA A 294 -23.81 -1.62 -0.45
N PHE A 295 -23.41 -1.13 -1.62
CA PHE A 295 -22.01 -0.88 -1.96
C PHE A 295 -21.85 0.45 -2.71
N SER A 296 -20.79 1.18 -2.38
CA SER A 296 -20.35 2.39 -3.09
C SER A 296 -18.84 2.38 -3.27
N PHE A 297 -18.38 2.76 -4.46
CA PHE A 297 -16.96 2.95 -4.76
C PHE A 297 -16.59 4.44 -4.71
N VAL A 298 -15.45 4.75 -4.08
CA VAL A 298 -14.89 6.10 -3.95
C VAL A 298 -13.51 6.11 -4.59
N ASP A 299 -13.39 6.75 -5.75
CA ASP A 299 -12.11 6.81 -6.47
C ASP A 299 -11.19 7.92 -5.92
N SER A 300 -10.69 7.72 -4.71
CA SER A 300 -9.79 8.66 -4.03
C SER A 300 -8.46 8.86 -4.77
N ALA A 301 -7.92 7.83 -5.42
CA ALA A 301 -6.71 7.94 -6.22
C ALA A 301 -6.88 8.98 -7.34
N THR A 302 -7.94 8.85 -8.16
CA THR A 302 -8.25 9.83 -9.20
C THR A 302 -8.56 11.21 -8.62
N ALA A 303 -9.28 11.30 -7.49
CA ALA A 303 -9.56 12.59 -6.85
C ALA A 303 -8.27 13.32 -6.40
N PHE A 304 -7.28 12.58 -5.89
CA PHE A 304 -5.97 13.13 -5.51
C PHE A 304 -5.17 13.60 -6.72
N GLU A 305 -5.22 12.83 -7.82
CA GLU A 305 -4.59 13.24 -9.08
C GLU A 305 -5.21 14.55 -9.62
N GLN A 306 -6.54 14.66 -9.61
CA GLN A 306 -7.25 15.86 -10.05
C GLN A 306 -6.93 17.07 -9.17
N ALA A 307 -6.90 16.88 -7.85
CA ALA A 307 -6.56 17.94 -6.90
C ALA A 307 -5.08 18.37 -6.96
N SER A 308 -4.21 17.55 -7.56
CA SER A 308 -2.77 17.85 -7.70
C SER A 308 -2.39 18.47 -9.03
N GLN A 309 -3.33 18.55 -9.99
CA GLN A 309 -3.05 19.04 -11.34
C GLN A 309 -2.34 20.40 -11.35
N PRO A 310 -1.33 20.59 -12.22
CA PRO A 310 -0.88 19.67 -13.29
C PRO A 310 0.08 18.57 -12.80
N TYR A 311 0.42 18.54 -11.52
CA TYR A 311 1.40 17.62 -10.94
C TYR A 311 0.76 16.31 -10.49
N GLN A 312 1.59 15.29 -10.29
CA GLN A 312 1.15 14.07 -9.60
C GLN A 312 1.05 14.31 -8.07
N PRO A 313 0.22 13.51 -7.36
CA PRO A 313 0.07 13.63 -5.92
C PRO A 313 1.40 13.55 -5.18
N GLY A 314 1.61 14.50 -4.27
CA GLY A 314 2.79 14.58 -3.43
C GLY A 314 2.53 15.35 -2.14
N TRP A 315 3.52 16.11 -1.65
CA TRP A 315 3.43 16.82 -0.37
C TRP A 315 2.34 17.89 -0.28
N ASN A 316 1.71 18.24 -1.39
CA ASN A 316 0.53 19.10 -1.43
C ASN A 316 -0.71 18.43 -0.82
N LEU A 317 -0.80 17.09 -0.84
CA LEU A 317 -1.95 16.34 -0.34
C LEU A 317 -1.57 15.20 0.62
N LEU A 318 -0.34 14.70 0.55
CA LEU A 318 0.16 13.62 1.39
C LEU A 318 1.27 14.12 2.31
N LEU A 319 1.27 13.67 3.55
CA LEU A 319 2.31 14.00 4.52
C LEU A 319 3.63 13.27 4.21
N GLU A 320 3.54 12.10 3.58
CA GLU A 320 4.65 11.21 3.30
C GLU A 320 4.30 10.26 2.13
N HIS A 321 4.66 8.97 2.13
CA HIS A 321 4.45 8.08 0.98
C HIS A 321 2.98 7.64 0.75
N VAL A 322 2.14 7.60 1.80
CA VAL A 322 0.76 7.06 1.78
C VAL A 322 -0.25 7.74 2.73
N HIS A 323 0.19 8.55 3.70
CA HIS A 323 -0.64 9.19 4.73
C HIS A 323 -1.06 10.59 4.31
N TYR A 324 -2.32 10.94 4.58
CA TYR A 324 -2.97 12.20 4.28
C TYR A 324 -4.05 12.50 5.32
#